data_AF-A0A970JF93-F1
#
_entry.id   AF-A0A970JF93-F1
#
_cell.length_a   1.000
_cell.length_b   1.000
_cell.length_c   1.000
_cell.angle_alpha   90.00
_cell.angle_beta   90.00
_cell.angle_gamma   90.00
#
_symmetry.space_group_name_H-M   'P 1'
#
loop_
_entity.id
_entity.type
_entity.pdbx_description
1 polymer ?
#
loop_
_entity_poly.entity_id
_entity_poly.type
_entity_poly.pdbx_seq_one_letter_code
_entity_poly.pdbx_strand_id
1 'polypeptide(L)'
;MFLVGAAALNLVEGFDNRIRLEKYIKDSNWTVVDMERIQEIKRLGDRIKKWNADTLDITNGLGLLIFLLAAGAAAITFFLLISLYGSAHVGLIFLLDAVILFFPLWFNGTRKVSTQDNLQRKIAIIMEMEAEFKLVKKINETFVPALLLAREQSGKSVPVDARFTVNFAGQPEGFYGLQGQIHLNQVQGTVYPYFYCVIPARKGFGLHKYVEKIPAGRNITVAFQSDGNAEVIVIRRTTTKNTGYHTKRFDRLAIFNAALTGARQILQEN
;
A
#
# COMPACT_ATOMS: atom_id res chain seq x y z
N MET A 1 -34.67 -32.10 -13.06
CA MET A 1 -33.47 -32.96 -12.88
C MET A 1 -32.25 -32.39 -13.62
N PHE A 2 -32.34 -32.05 -14.91
CA PHE A 2 -31.21 -31.46 -15.68
C PHE A 2 -30.67 -30.11 -15.16
N LEU A 3 -31.55 -29.20 -14.73
CA LEU A 3 -31.15 -27.88 -14.18
C LEU A 3 -30.32 -27.99 -12.90
N VAL A 4 -30.66 -28.95 -12.03
CA VAL A 4 -29.90 -29.22 -10.78
C VAL A 4 -28.52 -29.81 -11.10
N GLY A 5 -28.43 -30.67 -12.12
CA GLY A 5 -27.15 -31.18 -12.62
C GLY A 5 -26.27 -30.09 -13.23
N ALA A 6 -26.85 -29.15 -13.97
CA ALA A 6 -26.13 -27.99 -14.50
C ALA A 6 -25.62 -27.05 -13.39
N ALA A 7 -26.42 -26.82 -12.34
CA ALA A 7 -25.99 -26.04 -11.18
C ALA A 7 -24.85 -26.74 -10.41
N ALA A 8 -24.90 -28.06 -10.27
CA ALA A 8 -23.84 -28.84 -9.61
C ALA A 8 -22.51 -28.82 -10.38
N LEU A 9 -22.55 -28.85 -11.71
CA LEU A 9 -21.34 -28.72 -12.55
C LEU A 9 -20.69 -27.33 -12.48
N ASN A 10 -21.44 -26.31 -12.08
CA ASN A 10 -20.90 -24.96 -11.92
C ASN A 10 -20.20 -24.75 -10.56
N LEU A 11 -20.27 -25.70 -9.62
CA LEU A 11 -19.60 -25.61 -8.31
C LEU A 11 -18.07 -25.68 -8.46
N VAL A 12 -17.42 -24.54 -8.22
CA VAL A 12 -15.98 -24.35 -8.19
C VAL A 12 -15.56 -24.04 -6.76
N GLU A 13 -14.51 -24.73 -6.30
CA GLU A 13 -13.94 -24.49 -4.98
C GLU A 13 -13.43 -23.04 -4.86
N GLY A 14 -13.76 -22.38 -3.74
CA GLY A 14 -13.33 -21.01 -3.48
C GLY A 14 -11.81 -20.91 -3.29
N PHE A 15 -11.24 -19.74 -3.59
CA PHE A 15 -9.79 -19.50 -3.46
C PHE A 15 -9.51 -18.52 -2.30
N ASP A 16 -8.76 -18.96 -1.29
CA ASP A 16 -8.30 -18.11 -0.18
C ASP A 16 -6.76 -18.02 -0.18
N ASN A 17 -6.24 -16.84 -0.50
CA ASN A 17 -4.81 -16.53 -0.43
C ASN A 17 -4.56 -15.31 0.47
N ARG A 18 -5.33 -15.18 1.55
CA ARG A 18 -5.08 -14.14 2.54
C ARG A 18 -3.80 -14.46 3.31
N ILE A 19 -2.88 -13.51 3.28
CA ILE A 19 -1.66 -13.56 4.09
C ILE A 19 -2.05 -13.30 5.55
N ARG A 20 -1.98 -14.33 6.38
CA ARG A 20 -2.22 -14.23 7.83
C ARG A 20 -0.92 -13.82 8.51
N LEU A 21 -0.65 -12.51 8.56
CA LEU A 21 0.58 -11.94 9.12
C LEU A 21 0.87 -12.35 10.57
N GLU A 22 -0.15 -12.78 11.33
CA GLU A 22 0.00 -13.36 12.67
C GLU A 22 0.91 -14.60 12.72
N LYS A 23 1.01 -15.35 11.61
CA LYS A 23 1.86 -16.54 11.49
C LYS A 23 3.29 -16.21 11.02
N TYR A 24 3.57 -14.95 10.72
CA TYR A 24 4.86 -14.53 10.19
C TYR A 24 5.67 -13.82 11.27
N ILE A 25 6.95 -14.19 11.36
CA ILE A 25 7.92 -13.50 12.20
C ILE A 25 8.56 -12.41 11.33
N LYS A 26 8.51 -11.16 11.78
CA LYS A 26 9.15 -10.05 11.08
C LYS A 26 10.67 -10.21 11.18
N ASP A 27 11.35 -10.10 10.05
CA ASP A 27 12.81 -10.08 10.04
C ASP A 27 13.29 -8.81 10.75
N SER A 28 14.43 -8.91 11.44
CA SER A 28 15.09 -7.75 12.06
C SER A 28 15.84 -6.90 11.04
N ASN A 29 16.18 -7.49 9.88
CA ASN A 29 17.04 -6.89 8.88
C ASN A 29 16.25 -6.41 7.67
N TRP A 30 16.64 -5.24 7.16
CA TRP A 30 16.11 -4.70 5.92
C TRP A 30 16.85 -5.29 4.72
N THR A 31 16.11 -5.78 3.74
CA THR A 31 16.67 -6.31 2.49
C THR A 31 16.72 -5.19 1.46
N VAL A 32 17.91 -4.82 1.02
CA VAL A 32 18.11 -3.87 -0.08
C VAL A 32 17.61 -4.49 -1.37
N VAL A 33 16.86 -3.72 -2.16
CA VAL A 33 16.32 -4.13 -3.45
C VAL A 33 16.56 -3.04 -4.48
N ASP A 34 16.30 -3.34 -5.75
CA ASP A 34 16.27 -2.35 -6.83
C ASP A 34 14.88 -1.72 -6.98
N MET A 35 14.80 -0.68 -7.80
CA MET A 35 13.52 -0.03 -8.12
C MET A 35 12.63 -0.89 -9.02
N GLU A 36 13.19 -1.85 -9.76
CA GLU A 36 12.41 -2.78 -10.58
C GLU A 36 11.53 -3.67 -9.69
N ARG A 37 12.08 -4.21 -8.60
CA ARG A 37 11.35 -5.00 -7.63
C ARG A 37 10.25 -4.18 -6.94
N ILE A 38 10.50 -2.92 -6.64
CA ILE A 38 9.49 -1.99 -6.09
C ILE A 38 8.33 -1.82 -7.08
N GLN A 39 8.63 -1.63 -8.37
CA GLN A 39 7.62 -1.53 -9.42
C GLN A 39 6.84 -2.84 -9.62
N GLU A 40 7.51 -3.99 -9.53
CA GLU A 40 6.88 -5.30 -9.63
C GLU A 40 5.85 -5.51 -8.53
N ILE A 41 6.19 -5.17 -7.28
CA ILE A 41 5.26 -5.27 -6.15
C ILE A 41 4.07 -4.32 -6.35
N LYS A 42 4.28 -3.12 -6.90
CA LYS A 42 3.17 -2.21 -7.25
C LYS A 42 2.24 -2.81 -8.30
N ARG A 43 2.79 -3.33 -9.40
CA ARG A 43 2.02 -3.97 -10.48
C ARG A 43 1.25 -5.18 -9.97
N LEU A 44 1.86 -5.99 -9.11
CA LEU A 44 1.21 -7.14 -8.50
C LEU A 44 0.02 -6.71 -7.63
N GLY A 45 0.17 -5.69 -6.80
CA GLY A 45 -0.93 -5.12 -6.02
C GLY A 45 -2.07 -4.58 -6.88
N ASP A 46 -1.75 -3.86 -7.96
CA ASP A 46 -2.75 -3.32 -8.89
C ASP A 46 -3.52 -4.45 -9.62
N ARG A 47 -2.81 -5.50 -10.04
CA ARG A 47 -3.43 -6.69 -10.65
C ARG A 47 -4.36 -7.39 -9.67
N ILE A 48 -3.93 -7.58 -8.43
CA ILE A 48 -4.77 -8.18 -7.37
C ILE A 48 -6.02 -7.35 -7.15
N LYS A 49 -5.88 -6.01 -7.05
CA LYS A 49 -7.02 -5.12 -6.83
C LYS A 49 -8.01 -5.16 -7.99
N LYS A 50 -7.51 -5.19 -9.24
CA LYS A 50 -8.36 -5.34 -10.43
C LYS A 50 -9.07 -6.69 -10.46
N TRP A 51 -8.35 -7.76 -10.11
CA TRP A 51 -8.92 -9.11 -10.06
C TRP A 51 -9.99 -9.26 -8.98
N ASN A 52 -9.90 -8.51 -7.88
CA ASN A 52 -10.87 -8.50 -6.79
C ASN A 52 -12.14 -7.65 -7.08
N ALA A 53 -12.24 -7.01 -8.25
CA ALA A 53 -13.37 -6.17 -8.65
C ALA A 53 -14.30 -6.89 -9.66
N ASP A 54 -14.52 -8.18 -9.46
CA ASP A 54 -15.28 -9.05 -10.36
C ASP A 54 -16.80 -8.89 -10.14
N THR A 55 -17.55 -8.65 -11.21
CA THR A 55 -19.03 -8.47 -11.17
C THR A 55 -19.79 -9.72 -10.77
N LEU A 56 -19.17 -10.90 -10.89
CA LEU A 56 -19.76 -12.18 -10.52
C LEU A 56 -19.29 -12.67 -9.15
N ASP A 57 -18.59 -11.85 -8.36
CA ASP A 57 -18.21 -12.20 -6.99
C ASP A 57 -18.98 -11.32 -6.00
N ILE A 58 -19.92 -11.92 -5.27
CA ILE A 58 -20.77 -11.20 -4.30
C ILE A 58 -19.98 -10.59 -3.14
N THR A 59 -18.75 -11.03 -2.90
CA THR A 59 -17.94 -10.56 -1.77
C THR A 59 -17.36 -9.15 -1.97
N ASN A 60 -17.47 -8.59 -3.18
CA ASN A 60 -17.09 -7.21 -3.46
C ASN A 60 -18.33 -6.32 -3.78
N GLY A 61 -18.19 -5.01 -3.56
CA GLY A 61 -19.31 -4.08 -3.69
C GLY A 61 -19.91 -3.98 -5.10
N LEU A 62 -19.10 -4.18 -6.15
CA LEU A 62 -19.60 -4.18 -7.54
C LEU A 62 -20.42 -5.44 -7.82
N GLY A 63 -19.91 -6.61 -7.41
CA GLY A 63 -20.65 -7.86 -7.56
C GLY A 63 -21.96 -7.88 -6.78
N LEU A 64 -21.97 -7.33 -5.55
CA LEU A 64 -23.20 -7.14 -4.79
C LEU A 64 -24.20 -6.23 -5.51
N LEU A 65 -23.74 -5.11 -6.07
CA LEU A 65 -24.61 -4.20 -6.83
C LEU A 65 -25.21 -4.89 -8.06
N ILE A 66 -24.39 -5.59 -8.84
CA ILE A 66 -24.85 -6.31 -10.04
C ILE A 66 -25.81 -7.45 -9.66
N PHE A 67 -25.56 -8.16 -8.57
CA PHE A 67 -26.47 -9.17 -8.03
C PHE A 67 -27.84 -8.57 -7.69
N LEU A 68 -27.87 -7.42 -7.00
CA LEU A 68 -29.13 -6.73 -6.66
C LEU A 68 -29.87 -6.24 -7.91
N LEU A 69 -29.16 -5.73 -8.91
CA LEU A 69 -29.75 -5.34 -10.19
C LEU A 69 -30.33 -6.54 -10.95
N ALA A 70 -29.62 -7.66 -10.97
CA ALA A 70 -30.08 -8.90 -11.59
C ALA A 70 -31.32 -9.46 -10.86
N ALA A 71 -31.31 -9.47 -9.53
CA ALA A 71 -32.45 -9.88 -8.71
C ALA A 71 -33.68 -8.95 -8.94
N GLY A 72 -33.45 -7.64 -9.01
CA GLY A 72 -34.49 -6.66 -9.33
C GLY A 72 -35.07 -6.87 -10.73
N ALA A 73 -34.22 -7.08 -11.74
CA ALA A 73 -34.65 -7.36 -13.11
C ALA A 73 -35.45 -8.67 -13.19
N ALA A 74 -35.04 -9.71 -12.47
CA ALA A 74 -35.78 -10.97 -12.39
C ALA A 74 -37.16 -10.77 -11.74
N ALA A 75 -37.26 -9.99 -10.67
CA ALA A 75 -38.52 -9.67 -10.02
C ALA A 75 -39.47 -8.85 -10.91
N ILE A 76 -38.95 -7.83 -11.62
CA ILE A 76 -39.74 -7.04 -12.57
C ILE A 76 -40.28 -7.94 -13.69
N THR A 77 -39.42 -8.80 -14.24
CA THR A 77 -39.80 -9.73 -15.31
C THR A 77 -40.86 -10.73 -14.83
N PHE A 78 -40.73 -11.23 -13.60
CA PHE A 78 -41.73 -12.08 -12.95
C PHE A 78 -43.11 -11.42 -12.91
N PHE A 79 -43.23 -10.19 -12.41
CA PHE A 79 -44.52 -9.48 -12.35
C PHE A 79 -45.08 -9.15 -13.75
N LEU A 80 -44.22 -8.81 -14.69
CA LEU A 80 -44.61 -8.52 -16.07
C LEU A 80 -45.18 -9.77 -16.77
N LEU A 81 -44.57 -10.94 -16.57
CA LEU A 81 -45.08 -12.21 -17.09
C LEU A 81 -46.44 -12.58 -16.48
N ILE A 82 -46.64 -12.34 -15.18
CA ILE A 82 -47.94 -12.54 -14.55
C ILE A 82 -49.00 -11.63 -15.19
N SER A 83 -48.68 -10.35 -15.40
CA SER A 83 -49.60 -9.38 -15.98
C SER A 83 -49.95 -9.69 -17.44
N LEU A 84 -49.00 -10.17 -18.24
CA LEU A 84 -49.21 -10.44 -19.67
C LEU A 84 -49.97 -11.75 -19.93
N TYR A 85 -49.65 -12.79 -19.17
CA TYR A 85 -50.20 -14.14 -19.40
C TYR A 85 -51.35 -14.49 -18.44
N GLY A 86 -51.66 -13.64 -17.47
CA GLY A 86 -52.72 -13.86 -16.48
C GLY A 86 -52.49 -15.07 -15.58
N SER A 87 -51.28 -15.62 -15.55
CA SER A 87 -50.94 -16.86 -14.85
C SER A 87 -49.72 -16.71 -13.98
N ALA A 88 -49.91 -16.93 -12.68
CA ALA A 88 -48.82 -16.97 -11.70
C ALA A 88 -47.78 -18.07 -12.00
N HIS A 89 -48.20 -19.15 -12.66
CA HIS A 89 -47.34 -20.31 -12.95
C HIS A 89 -46.21 -19.95 -13.93
N VAL A 90 -46.51 -19.14 -14.95
CA VAL A 90 -45.50 -18.72 -15.96
C VAL A 90 -44.41 -17.88 -15.31
N GLY A 91 -44.81 -16.92 -14.46
CA GLY A 91 -43.86 -16.13 -13.67
C GLY A 91 -43.02 -17.03 -12.75
N LEU A 92 -43.66 -17.94 -12.02
CA LEU A 92 -42.97 -18.82 -11.06
C LEU A 92 -41.91 -19.70 -11.74
N ILE A 93 -42.22 -20.29 -12.90
CA ILE A 93 -41.27 -21.12 -13.66
C ILE A 93 -40.04 -20.28 -14.04
N PHE A 94 -40.26 -19.09 -14.61
CA PHE A 94 -39.17 -18.18 -14.96
C PHE A 94 -38.29 -17.81 -13.76
N LEU A 95 -38.91 -17.46 -12.62
CA LEU A 95 -38.17 -17.08 -11.42
C LEU A 95 -37.32 -18.24 -10.90
N LEU A 96 -37.88 -19.45 -10.85
CA LEU A 96 -37.16 -20.65 -10.41
C LEU A 96 -35.98 -20.97 -11.34
N ASP A 97 -36.20 -20.91 -12.66
CA ASP A 97 -35.13 -21.14 -13.63
C ASP A 97 -34.02 -20.09 -13.50
N ALA A 98 -34.39 -18.81 -13.35
CA ALA A 98 -33.43 -17.72 -13.18
C ALA A 98 -32.60 -17.88 -11.90
N VAL A 99 -33.24 -18.24 -10.78
CA VAL A 99 -32.54 -18.48 -9.51
C VAL A 99 -31.61 -19.68 -9.64
N ILE A 100 -32.07 -20.81 -10.19
CA ILE A 100 -31.26 -22.03 -10.29
C ILE A 100 -30.06 -21.85 -11.23
N LEU A 101 -30.22 -21.13 -12.34
CA LEU A 101 -29.16 -20.94 -13.33
C LEU A 101 -28.18 -19.85 -12.96
N PHE A 102 -28.67 -18.71 -12.48
CA PHE A 102 -27.85 -17.50 -12.38
C PHE A 102 -27.34 -17.26 -10.96
N PHE A 103 -28.14 -17.47 -9.91
CA PHE A 103 -27.71 -17.11 -8.55
C PHE A 103 -26.46 -17.87 -8.10
N PRO A 104 -26.31 -19.19 -8.36
CA PRO A 104 -25.09 -19.90 -8.02
C PRO A 104 -23.82 -19.24 -8.54
N LEU A 105 -23.86 -18.54 -9.68
CA LEU A 105 -22.68 -17.87 -10.26
C LEU A 105 -22.08 -16.80 -9.33
N TRP A 106 -22.89 -16.10 -8.53
CA TRP A 106 -22.42 -15.08 -7.58
C TRP A 106 -21.88 -15.63 -6.26
N PHE A 107 -22.34 -16.83 -5.89
CA PHE A 107 -21.93 -17.49 -4.65
C PHE A 107 -20.85 -18.55 -4.88
N ASN A 108 -20.53 -18.85 -6.14
CA ASN A 108 -19.49 -19.81 -6.49
C ASN A 108 -18.11 -19.20 -6.50
N GLY A 109 -17.10 -20.00 -6.14
CA GLY A 109 -15.71 -19.64 -6.37
C GLY A 109 -15.28 -18.30 -5.72
N THR A 110 -15.90 -17.90 -4.60
CA THR A 110 -15.59 -16.63 -3.93
C THR A 110 -14.10 -16.52 -3.62
N ARG A 111 -13.52 -15.35 -3.89
CA ARG A 111 -12.08 -15.13 -3.76
C ARG A 111 -11.80 -14.29 -2.53
N LYS A 112 -10.86 -14.73 -1.71
CA LYS A 112 -10.36 -13.95 -0.56
C LYS A 112 -8.88 -13.70 -0.76
N VAL A 113 -8.51 -12.44 -1.03
CA VAL A 113 -7.13 -12.06 -1.38
C VAL A 113 -6.62 -10.99 -0.43
N SER A 114 -5.34 -11.09 -0.08
CA SER A 114 -4.63 -10.02 0.66
C SER A 114 -4.06 -9.00 -0.32
N THR A 115 -4.65 -7.80 -0.37
CA THR A 115 -4.21 -6.70 -1.24
C THR A 115 -2.98 -5.96 -0.72
N GLN A 116 -2.60 -6.16 0.56
CA GLN A 116 -1.51 -5.46 1.24
C GLN A 116 -1.56 -3.93 1.05
N ASP A 117 -2.74 -3.32 1.15
CA ASP A 117 -2.97 -1.90 0.84
C ASP A 117 -1.99 -0.93 1.51
N ASN A 118 -1.57 -1.26 2.74
CA ASN A 118 -0.61 -0.47 3.51
C ASN A 118 0.78 -0.47 2.86
N LEU A 119 1.27 -1.63 2.41
CA LEU A 119 2.54 -1.71 1.67
C LEU A 119 2.43 -0.99 0.32
N GLN A 120 1.30 -1.16 -0.39
CA GLN A 120 1.05 -0.49 -1.67
C GLN A 120 1.07 1.03 -1.55
N ARG A 121 0.52 1.58 -0.46
CA ARG A 121 0.63 3.01 -0.14
C ARG A 121 2.09 3.44 0.03
N LYS A 122 2.89 2.69 0.82
CA LYS A 122 4.32 3.02 1.03
C LYS A 122 5.11 2.98 -0.27
N ILE A 123 4.92 1.94 -1.09
CA ILE A 123 5.57 1.78 -2.39
C ILE A 123 5.26 2.95 -3.33
N ALA A 124 4.01 3.41 -3.38
CA ALA A 124 3.65 4.57 -4.19
C ALA A 124 4.43 5.84 -3.77
N ILE A 125 4.65 6.03 -2.46
CA ILE A 125 5.49 7.14 -1.97
C ILE A 125 6.95 6.97 -2.39
N ILE A 126 7.51 5.76 -2.29
CA ILE A 126 8.90 5.50 -2.68
C ILE A 126 9.10 5.79 -4.17
N MET A 127 8.19 5.31 -5.04
CA MET A 127 8.24 5.59 -6.47
C MET A 127 8.18 7.09 -6.77
N GLU A 128 7.36 7.83 -6.03
CA GLU A 128 7.27 9.29 -6.16
C GLU A 128 8.57 10.00 -5.73
N MET A 129 9.19 9.56 -4.63
CA MET A 129 10.47 10.12 -4.18
C MET A 129 11.63 9.76 -5.12
N GLU A 130 11.60 8.57 -5.72
CA GLU A 130 12.59 8.18 -6.74
C GLU A 130 12.46 9.02 -8.01
N ALA A 131 11.23 9.31 -8.44
CA ALA A 131 10.98 10.20 -9.57
C ALA A 131 11.50 11.63 -9.30
N GLU A 132 11.23 12.18 -8.11
CA GLU A 132 11.78 13.47 -7.70
C GLU A 132 13.31 13.43 -7.64
N PHE A 133 13.88 12.39 -7.03
CA PHE A 133 15.32 12.21 -6.91
C PHE A 133 16.00 12.18 -8.28
N LYS A 134 15.44 11.50 -9.29
CA LYS A 134 15.98 11.49 -10.65
C LYS A 134 16.11 12.89 -11.27
N LEU A 135 15.22 13.82 -10.92
CA LEU A 135 15.27 15.19 -11.43
C LEU A 135 16.38 16.02 -10.79
N VAL A 136 16.68 15.75 -9.51
CA VAL A 136 17.61 16.57 -8.71
C VAL A 136 18.93 15.87 -8.37
N LYS A 137 19.11 14.61 -8.78
CA LYS A 137 20.26 13.75 -8.46
C LYS A 137 21.58 14.38 -8.93
N LYS A 138 22.62 14.24 -8.09
CA LYS A 138 24.02 14.50 -8.48
C LYS A 138 24.74 13.18 -8.83
N ILE A 139 25.88 13.28 -9.53
CA ILE A 139 26.65 12.13 -10.07
C ILE A 139 26.95 11.06 -8.99
N ASN A 140 27.27 11.48 -7.77
CA ASN A 140 27.71 10.61 -6.68
C ASN A 140 26.59 10.15 -5.74
N GLU A 141 25.33 10.20 -6.17
CA GLU A 141 24.19 9.88 -5.31
C GLU A 141 23.37 8.70 -5.88
N THR A 142 22.99 7.77 -5.02
CA THR A 142 22.23 6.58 -5.41
C THR A 142 21.02 6.39 -4.51
N PHE A 143 19.85 6.22 -5.12
CA PHE A 143 18.62 5.89 -4.42
C PHE A 143 18.50 4.38 -4.26
N VAL A 144 18.42 3.92 -3.02
CA VAL A 144 18.49 2.52 -2.62
C VAL A 144 17.24 2.16 -1.83
N PRO A 145 16.22 1.55 -2.45
CA PRO A 145 15.06 1.07 -1.73
C PRO A 145 15.39 -0.18 -0.91
N ALA A 146 14.63 -0.40 0.16
CA ALA A 146 14.75 -1.58 1.00
C ALA A 146 13.39 -2.05 1.51
N LEU A 147 13.22 -3.36 1.60
CA LEU A 147 12.01 -4.01 2.09
C LEU A 147 12.27 -4.65 3.45
N LEU A 148 11.28 -4.59 4.33
CA LEU A 148 11.23 -5.44 5.50
C LEU A 148 10.41 -6.68 5.15
N LEU A 149 11.00 -7.86 5.34
CA LEU A 149 10.34 -9.11 5.07
C LEU A 149 9.78 -9.70 6.37
N ALA A 150 8.74 -10.49 6.25
CA ALA A 150 8.28 -11.38 7.31
C ALA A 150 8.30 -12.81 6.77
N ARG A 151 8.78 -13.75 7.59
CA ARG A 151 8.97 -15.15 7.21
C ARG A 151 8.02 -16.07 7.96
N GLU A 152 7.50 -17.05 7.24
CA GLU A 152 6.75 -18.18 7.80
C GLU A 152 7.72 -19.33 8.13
N GLN A 153 7.35 -20.17 9.08
CA GLN A 153 8.10 -21.40 9.42
C GLN A 153 8.31 -22.35 8.22
N SER A 154 7.45 -22.25 7.19
CA SER A 154 7.54 -22.98 5.93
C SER A 154 8.65 -22.50 5.00
N GLY A 155 9.35 -21.41 5.34
CA GLY A 155 10.38 -20.79 4.51
C GLY A 155 9.87 -19.72 3.52
N LYS A 156 8.56 -19.51 3.42
CA LYS A 156 7.99 -18.43 2.59
C LYS A 156 8.19 -17.06 3.24
N SER A 157 8.54 -16.06 2.43
CA SER A 157 8.71 -14.68 2.88
C SER A 157 7.79 -13.70 2.13
N VAL A 158 7.25 -12.72 2.83
CA VAL A 158 6.42 -11.66 2.24
C VAL A 158 6.93 -10.29 2.69
N PRO A 159 6.93 -9.27 1.81
CA PRO A 159 7.25 -7.91 2.23
C PRO A 159 6.12 -7.37 3.12
N VAL A 160 6.49 -6.70 4.20
CA VAL A 160 5.57 -6.08 5.17
C VAL A 160 5.80 -4.59 5.33
N ASP A 161 6.99 -4.11 4.97
CA ASP A 161 7.34 -2.70 5.02
C ASP A 161 8.31 -2.33 3.90
N ALA A 162 8.41 -1.04 3.60
CA ALA A 162 9.32 -0.49 2.61
C ALA A 162 9.84 0.89 3.06
N ARG A 163 11.13 1.11 2.82
CA ARG A 163 11.82 2.39 3.03
C ARG A 163 12.84 2.61 1.91
N PHE A 164 13.53 3.74 1.93
CA PHE A 164 14.67 3.95 1.03
C PHE A 164 15.78 4.73 1.72
N THR A 165 16.99 4.62 1.18
CA THR A 165 18.16 5.39 1.55
C THR A 165 18.75 6.03 0.30
N VAL A 166 19.14 7.29 0.38
CA VAL A 166 20.04 7.93 -0.58
C VAL A 166 21.46 7.79 -0.03
N ASN A 167 22.28 7.03 -0.76
CA ASN A 167 23.69 6.83 -0.46
C ASN A 167 24.53 7.84 -1.24
N PHE A 168 25.62 8.29 -0.63
CA PHE A 168 26.55 9.23 -1.24
C PHE A 168 27.91 8.56 -1.39
N ALA A 169 28.43 8.50 -2.61
CA ALA A 169 29.74 7.92 -2.87
C ALA A 169 30.83 8.76 -2.18
N GLY A 170 31.72 8.09 -1.46
CA GLY A 170 32.77 8.76 -0.68
C GLY A 170 32.28 9.42 0.62
N GLN A 171 31.09 9.08 1.13
CA GLN A 171 30.63 9.60 2.41
C GLN A 171 31.61 9.22 3.55
N PRO A 172 31.87 10.14 4.50
CA PRO A 172 32.82 9.93 5.59
C PRO A 172 32.38 8.78 6.51
N GLU A 173 33.36 8.18 7.18
CA GLU A 173 33.09 7.09 8.12
C GLU A 173 32.16 7.58 9.24
N GLY A 174 31.10 6.81 9.49
CA GLY A 174 30.09 7.16 10.48
C GLY A 174 28.91 7.95 9.92
N PHE A 175 28.94 8.44 8.67
CA PHE A 175 27.72 8.93 8.01
C PHE A 175 26.96 7.76 7.38
N TYR A 176 25.65 7.63 7.63
CA TYR A 176 24.85 6.49 7.18
C TYR A 176 23.88 6.82 6.04
N GLY A 177 24.07 7.95 5.37
CA GLY A 177 23.24 8.40 4.25
C GLY A 177 22.00 9.19 4.69
N LEU A 178 21.06 9.36 3.75
CA LEU A 178 19.76 10.00 3.99
C LEU A 178 18.67 8.93 3.85
N GLN A 179 17.87 8.69 4.88
CA GLN A 179 16.81 7.68 4.84
C GLN A 179 15.42 8.33 4.79
N GLY A 180 14.58 7.87 3.86
CA GLY A 180 13.15 8.20 3.82
C GLY A 180 12.33 7.11 4.49
N GLN A 181 11.52 7.49 5.48
CA GLN A 181 10.65 6.58 6.24
C GLN A 181 9.18 6.94 6.04
N ILE A 182 8.32 5.92 5.99
CA ILE A 182 6.87 6.09 5.87
C ILE A 182 6.18 5.38 7.03
N HIS A 183 5.61 6.17 7.94
CA HIS A 183 4.73 5.66 8.98
C HIS A 183 3.27 5.73 8.51
N LEU A 184 2.43 4.78 8.91
CA LEU A 184 1.00 4.79 8.61
C LEU A 184 0.23 5.04 9.90
N ASN A 185 -0.30 6.25 10.06
CA ASN A 185 -1.11 6.61 11.22
C ASN A 185 -2.54 6.16 10.98
N GLN A 186 -3.15 5.50 11.97
CA GLN A 186 -4.56 5.13 11.92
C GLN A 186 -5.36 6.09 12.80
N VAL A 187 -6.29 6.83 12.21
CA VAL A 187 -7.16 7.79 12.91
C VAL A 187 -8.59 7.49 12.52
N GLN A 188 -9.43 7.13 13.50
CA GLN A 188 -10.85 6.79 13.29
C GLN A 188 -11.07 5.77 12.15
N GLY A 189 -10.23 4.74 12.08
CA GLY A 189 -10.31 3.70 11.04
C GLY A 189 -9.75 4.11 9.66
N THR A 190 -9.40 5.38 9.46
CA THR A 190 -8.75 5.84 8.23
C THR A 190 -7.23 5.82 8.38
N VAL A 191 -6.54 5.30 7.36
CA VAL A 191 -5.07 5.22 7.33
C VAL A 191 -4.48 6.43 6.60
N TYR A 192 -3.62 7.17 7.29
CA TYR A 192 -2.93 8.35 6.78
C TYR A 192 -1.41 8.11 6.72
N PRO A 193 -0.79 8.19 5.53
CA PRO A 193 0.66 8.10 5.44
C PRO A 193 1.34 9.37 5.95
N TYR A 194 2.36 9.16 6.76
CA TYR A 194 3.24 10.18 7.32
C TYR A 194 4.68 9.89 6.91
N PHE A 195 5.17 10.68 5.98
CA PHE A 195 6.53 10.60 5.46
C PHE A 195 7.46 11.56 6.21
N TYR A 196 8.67 11.10 6.49
CA TYR A 196 9.72 11.92 7.06
C TYR A 196 11.09 11.39 6.61
N CYS A 197 12.08 12.27 6.69
CA CYS A 197 13.46 11.93 6.38
C CYS A 197 14.29 11.94 7.65
N VAL A 198 15.30 11.07 7.69
CA VAL A 198 16.32 11.07 8.74
C VAL A 198 17.70 11.06 8.13
N ILE A 199 18.62 11.80 8.74
CA ILE A 199 20.05 11.78 8.42
C ILE A 199 20.76 11.18 9.65
N PRO A 200 20.99 9.86 9.68
CA PRO A 200 21.66 9.22 10.79
C PRO A 200 23.18 9.21 10.60
N ALA A 201 23.90 9.37 11.70
CA ALA A 201 25.33 9.21 11.79
C ALA A 201 25.74 8.52 13.11
N ARG A 202 26.97 8.03 13.17
CA ARG A 202 27.63 7.53 14.38
C ARG A 202 27.67 8.68 15.39
N LYS A 203 27.44 8.36 16.67
CA LYS A 203 27.57 9.34 17.74
C LYS A 203 28.93 10.06 17.69
N GLY A 204 28.92 11.38 17.84
CA GLY A 204 30.11 12.21 17.79
C GLY A 204 30.48 12.75 16.40
N PHE A 205 29.71 12.43 15.36
CA PHE A 205 29.89 12.99 14.02
C PHE A 205 29.62 14.51 13.97
N GLY A 206 28.85 15.05 14.91
CA GLY A 206 28.60 16.48 15.07
C GLY A 206 27.38 17.00 14.28
N LEU A 207 26.38 16.17 14.02
CA LEU A 207 25.17 16.51 13.26
C LEU A 207 24.40 17.71 13.85
N HIS A 208 24.46 17.94 15.16
CA HIS A 208 23.74 19.04 15.82
C HIS A 208 24.05 20.42 15.20
N LYS A 209 25.28 20.66 14.73
CA LYS A 209 25.72 21.95 14.16
C LYS A 209 25.08 22.28 12.81
N TYR A 210 24.41 21.30 12.20
CA TYR A 210 23.75 21.45 10.89
C TYR A 210 22.25 21.69 10.98
N VAL A 211 21.63 21.52 12.15
CA VAL A 211 20.16 21.62 12.30
C VAL A 211 19.62 22.94 11.78
N GLU A 212 20.25 24.04 12.17
CA GLU A 212 19.84 25.40 11.77
C GLU A 212 20.23 25.74 10.33
N LYS A 213 21.16 24.99 9.74
CA LYS A 213 21.65 25.19 8.37
C LYS A 213 20.74 24.54 7.33
N ILE A 214 19.97 23.52 7.72
CA ILE A 214 19.09 22.79 6.80
C ILE A 214 17.92 23.70 6.41
N PRO A 215 17.72 24.00 5.12
CA PRO A 215 16.68 24.93 4.68
C PRO A 215 15.29 24.29 4.85
N ALA A 216 14.62 24.63 5.93
CA ALA A 216 13.26 24.18 6.23
C ALA A 216 12.23 25.24 5.86
N GLY A 217 11.29 24.89 4.99
CA GLY A 217 10.14 25.75 4.66
C GLY A 217 9.14 25.86 5.81
N ARG A 218 8.13 26.72 5.64
CA ARG A 218 7.01 26.84 6.60
C ARG A 218 6.36 25.47 6.81
N ASN A 219 6.19 25.05 8.08
CA ASN A 219 5.63 23.76 8.52
C ASN A 219 6.55 22.53 8.38
N ILE A 220 7.85 22.71 8.26
CA ILE A 220 8.85 21.64 8.38
C ILE A 220 9.65 21.87 9.65
N THR A 221 9.78 20.82 10.46
CA THR A 221 10.63 20.78 11.65
C THR A 221 11.86 19.94 11.36
N VAL A 222 13.02 20.52 11.62
CA VAL A 222 14.32 19.84 11.65
C VAL A 222 14.68 19.67 13.13
N ALA A 223 14.78 18.44 13.60
CA ALA A 223 15.04 18.14 15.00
C ALA A 223 16.27 17.23 15.12
N PHE A 224 17.16 17.55 16.04
CA PHE A 224 18.26 16.66 16.41
C PHE A 224 17.83 15.70 17.51
N GLN A 225 18.24 14.45 17.36
CA GLN A 225 18.09 13.39 18.35
C GLN A 225 19.41 12.66 18.47
N SER A 226 19.76 12.21 19.67
CA SER A 226 20.93 11.36 19.89
C SER A 226 20.62 10.33 20.94
N ASP A 227 21.13 9.12 20.74
CA ASP A 227 21.03 8.01 21.68
C ASP A 227 22.43 7.52 22.10
N GLY A 228 22.51 6.30 22.65
CA GLY A 228 23.78 5.69 23.06
C GLY A 228 24.78 5.52 21.92
N ASN A 229 24.32 5.25 20.70
CA ASN A 229 25.13 4.73 19.60
C ASN A 229 25.11 5.61 18.34
N ALA A 230 24.09 6.46 18.19
CA ALA A 230 23.86 7.26 17.01
C ALA A 230 23.38 8.68 17.35
N GLU A 231 23.56 9.56 16.37
CA GLU A 231 22.92 10.86 16.30
C GLU A 231 22.17 10.97 14.98
N VAL A 232 21.03 11.65 15.00
CA VAL A 232 20.07 11.64 13.91
C VAL A 232 19.44 13.02 13.79
N ILE A 233 19.47 13.58 12.59
CA ILE A 233 18.60 14.71 12.25
C ILE A 233 17.31 14.16 11.65
N VAL A 234 16.17 14.52 12.24
CA VAL A 234 14.84 14.16 11.75
C VAL A 234 14.23 15.38 11.07
N ILE A 235 13.95 15.27 9.77
CA ILE A 235 13.26 16.29 8.98
C ILE A 235 11.83 15.79 8.72
N ARG A 236 10.86 16.49 9.29
CA ARG A 236 9.46 16.07 9.25
C ARG A 236 8.49 17.24 9.21
N ARG A 237 7.23 16.98 8.86
CA ARG A 237 6.18 17.99 8.98
C ARG A 237 5.99 18.39 10.44
N THR A 238 5.90 19.69 10.70
CA THR A 238 5.52 20.23 12.02
C THR A 238 4.13 19.74 12.40
N THR A 239 4.04 19.04 13.53
CA THR A 239 2.78 18.58 14.10
C THR A 239 2.30 19.57 15.17
N THR A 240 0.99 19.76 15.26
CA THR A 240 0.35 20.44 16.40
C THR A 240 -0.59 19.46 17.09
N LYS A 241 -1.15 19.80 18.26
CA LYS A 241 -2.12 18.95 18.96
C LYS A 241 -3.29 18.48 18.07
N ASN A 242 -3.64 19.26 17.04
CA ASN A 242 -4.78 18.98 16.16
C ASN A 242 -4.40 18.64 14.71
N THR A 243 -3.12 18.73 14.31
CA THR A 243 -2.72 18.60 12.90
C THR A 243 -1.34 17.94 12.71
N GLY A 244 -1.08 17.46 11.50
CA GLY A 244 0.25 16.96 11.10
C GLY A 244 0.41 15.43 11.12
N TYR A 245 -0.66 14.67 11.41
CA TYR A 245 -0.66 13.20 11.32
C TYR A 245 -0.61 12.65 9.88
N HIS A 246 -0.57 13.52 8.87
CA HIS A 246 -0.52 13.16 7.47
C HIS A 246 0.40 14.10 6.69
N THR A 247 1.05 13.57 5.66
CA THR A 247 1.87 14.36 4.72
C THR A 247 1.27 14.31 3.32
N LYS A 248 0.85 15.47 2.80
CA LYS A 248 0.39 15.59 1.41
C LYS A 248 1.60 15.52 0.48
N ARG A 249 1.35 15.33 -0.82
CA ARG A 249 2.38 15.31 -1.87
C ARG A 249 3.38 16.46 -1.74
N PHE A 250 2.89 17.70 -1.67
CA PHE A 250 3.76 18.88 -1.55
C PHE A 250 4.65 18.83 -0.30
N ASP A 251 4.10 18.43 0.86
CA ASP A 251 4.86 18.30 2.10
C ASP A 251 5.99 17.25 1.96
N ARG A 252 5.72 16.14 1.27
CA ARG A 252 6.69 15.06 1.06
C ARG A 252 7.87 15.50 0.22
N LEU A 253 7.59 16.19 -0.90
CA LEU A 253 8.62 16.76 -1.76
C LEU A 253 9.45 17.82 -1.02
N ALA A 254 8.79 18.70 -0.25
CA ALA A 254 9.49 19.73 0.51
C ALA A 254 10.38 19.12 1.61
N ILE A 255 9.91 18.10 2.33
CA ILE A 255 10.70 17.35 3.33
C ILE A 255 11.90 16.68 2.65
N PHE A 256 11.68 15.98 1.53
CA PHE A 256 12.73 15.25 0.83
C PHE A 256 13.81 16.19 0.28
N ASN A 257 13.40 17.30 -0.35
CA ASN A 257 14.34 18.27 -0.91
C ASN A 257 15.13 19.01 0.18
N ALA A 258 14.49 19.38 1.30
CA ALA A 258 15.19 19.95 2.46
C ALA A 258 16.22 18.96 3.02
N ALA A 259 15.83 17.69 3.19
CA ALA A 259 16.71 16.65 3.71
C ALA A 259 17.88 16.33 2.77
N LEU A 260 17.64 16.28 1.45
CA LEU A 260 18.67 16.04 0.44
C LEU A 260 19.67 17.21 0.39
N THR A 261 19.18 18.45 0.48
CA THR A 261 20.03 19.64 0.56
C THR A 261 20.86 19.63 1.84
N GLY A 262 20.24 19.30 2.97
CA GLY A 262 20.92 19.16 4.25
C GLY A 262 22.03 18.11 4.23
N ALA A 263 21.74 16.91 3.71
CA ALA A 263 22.73 15.85 3.59
C ALA A 263 23.92 16.27 2.71
N ARG A 264 23.67 16.95 1.59
CA ARG A 264 24.72 17.50 0.71
C ARG A 264 25.59 18.53 1.42
N GLN A 265 24.98 19.42 2.21
CA GLN A 265 25.74 20.43 2.95
C GLN A 265 26.62 19.81 4.02
N ILE A 266 26.10 18.81 4.75
CA ILE A 266 26.88 18.04 5.74
C ILE A 266 28.12 17.41 5.08
N LEU A 267 27.95 16.82 3.90
CA LEU A 267 29.02 16.17 3.15
C LEU A 267 30.00 17.13 2.46
N GLN A 268 29.67 18.41 2.34
CA GLN A 268 30.60 19.42 1.80
C GLN A 268 31.49 20.01 2.90
N GLU A 269 31.02 20.00 4.15
CA GLU A 269 31.73 20.55 5.30
C GLU A 269 32.55 19.51 6.09
N ASN A 270 32.52 18.23 5.71
CA ASN A 270 33.34 17.14 6.27
C ASN A 270 33.97 16.32 5.14
#